data_AF-A0AAE4AMS2-F1
#
_entry.id   AF-A0AAE4AMS2-F1
#
_cell.length_a   1.000
_cell.length_b   1.000
_cell.length_c   1.000
_cell.angle_alpha   90.00
_cell.angle_beta   90.00
_cell.angle_gamma   90.00
#
_symmetry.space_group_name_H-M   'P 1'
#
loop_
_entity.id
_entity.type
_entity.pdbx_description
1 polymer ?
#
loop_
_entity_poly.entity_id
_entity_poly.type
_entity_poly.pdbx_seq_one_letter_code
_entity_poly.pdbx_strand_id
1 'polypeptide(L)'
;MGTEIRCGYVSSYDAENNSASIFYPHRNGETTQMLPVLAPFGAAQTLKKDDCVLVVHMSGAEVDGVVLGRVDPESVMLGATGTDLSFNIAGGGSIGGILSKISALEQRVSAVEKKV
;
A
#
# COMPACT_ATOMS: atom_id res chain seq x y z
N MET A 1 -0.24 7.11 29.82
CA MET A 1 0.49 5.96 29.24
C MET A 1 -0.30 5.52 28.02
N GLY A 2 0.23 5.73 26.82
CA GLY A 2 -0.48 5.43 25.58
C GLY A 2 0.42 4.69 24.61
N THR A 3 -0.11 3.63 24.01
CA THR A 3 0.46 3.03 22.80
C THR A 3 0.24 4.01 21.66
N GLU A 4 1.29 4.30 20.89
CA GLU A 4 1.21 5.20 19.75
C GLU A 4 1.37 4.41 18.45
N ILE A 5 0.44 4.60 17.51
CA ILE A 5 0.49 4.00 16.18
C ILE A 5 0.75 5.12 15.19
N ARG A 6 1.80 5.00 14.38
CA ARG A 6 2.20 6.04 13.43
C ARG A 6 2.67 5.47 12.10
N CYS A 7 2.55 6.26 11.05
CA CYS A 7 3.12 5.95 9.73
C CYS A 7 4.53 6.54 9.61
N GLY A 8 5.43 5.81 8.98
CA GLY A 8 6.77 6.27 8.64
C GLY A 8 7.26 5.65 7.34
N TYR A 9 8.43 6.07 6.88
CA TYR A 9 9.02 5.60 5.62
C TYR A 9 10.22 4.73 5.90
N VAL A 10 10.37 3.63 5.17
CA VAL A 10 11.53 2.74 5.33
C VAL A 10 12.79 3.45 4.84
N SER A 11 13.76 3.64 5.73
CA SER A 11 15.09 4.16 5.41
C SER A 11 16.00 3.03 4.92
N SER A 12 16.00 1.90 5.64
CA SER A 12 16.74 0.68 5.29
C SER A 12 16.00 -0.55 5.79
N TYR A 13 16.21 -1.68 5.09
CA TYR A 13 15.63 -2.97 5.44
C TYR A 13 16.74 -4.03 5.46
N ASP A 14 16.82 -4.78 6.55
CA ASP A 14 17.67 -5.95 6.73
C ASP A 14 16.80 -7.21 6.64
N ALA A 15 16.93 -7.92 5.52
CA ALA A 15 16.18 -9.13 5.25
C ALA A 15 16.67 -10.35 6.04
N GLU A 16 17.93 -10.36 6.51
CA GLU A 16 18.46 -11.48 7.30
C GLU A 16 17.87 -11.49 8.71
N ASN A 17 17.76 -10.30 9.31
CA ASN A 17 17.21 -10.12 10.64
C ASN A 17 15.73 -9.71 10.64
N ASN A 18 15.11 -9.57 9.46
CA ASN A 18 13.72 -9.12 9.26
C ASN A 18 13.42 -7.84 10.07
N SER A 19 14.31 -6.85 9.93
CA SER A 19 14.26 -5.59 10.67
C SER A 19 14.37 -4.39 9.73
N ALA A 20 13.73 -3.28 10.07
CA ALA A 20 13.71 -2.08 9.25
C ALA A 20 13.96 -0.82 10.10
N SER A 21 14.72 0.11 9.54
CA SER A 21 14.89 1.44 10.11
C SER A 21 13.90 2.40 9.46
N ILE A 22 13.17 3.17 10.27
CA ILE A 22 12.04 3.98 9.83
C ILE A 22 12.36 5.47 10.00
N PHE A 23 12.15 6.24 8.96
CA PHE A 23 12.28 7.69 8.92
C PHE A 23 10.93 8.36 9.16
N TYR A 24 10.90 9.32 10.08
CA TYR A 24 9.70 10.12 10.39
C TYR A 24 9.89 11.58 9.97
N PRO A 25 9.30 12.02 8.84
CA PRO A 25 9.46 13.40 8.35
C PRO A 25 8.85 14.43 9.32
N HIS A 26 7.83 14.03 10.09
CA HIS A 26 7.15 14.90 11.05
C HIS A 26 7.92 15.08 12.36
N ARG A 27 9.00 14.32 12.59
CA ARG A 27 9.78 14.34 13.84
C ARG A 27 11.22 14.76 13.56
N ASN A 28 11.41 15.99 13.08
CA ASN A 28 12.74 16.57 12.78
C ASN A 28 13.63 15.72 11.85
N GLY A 29 13.04 14.81 11.06
CA GLY A 29 13.80 13.88 10.22
C GLY A 29 14.56 12.80 11.01
N GLU A 30 14.05 12.41 12.17
CA GLU A 30 14.66 11.36 12.97
C GLU A 30 14.42 9.98 12.35
N THR A 31 15.50 9.19 12.32
CA THR A 31 15.49 7.81 11.84
C THR A 31 15.61 6.87 13.04
N THR A 32 14.72 5.88 13.13
CA THR A 32 14.77 4.90 14.21
C THR A 32 15.96 3.96 14.09
N GLN A 33 16.28 3.27 15.18
CA GLN A 33 17.10 2.07 15.13
C GLN A 33 16.39 0.96 14.32
N MET A 34 17.07 -0.16 14.09
CA MET A 34 16.47 -1.32 13.43
C MET A 34 15.33 -1.88 14.29
N LEU A 35 14.09 -1.72 13.80
CA LEU A 35 12.89 -2.23 14.44
C LEU A 35 12.51 -3.58 13.82
N PRO A 36 12.07 -4.56 14.61
CA PRO A 36 11.58 -5.82 14.07
C PRO A 36 10.34 -5.60 13.19
N VAL A 37 10.29 -6.31 12.06
CA VAL A 37 9.14 -6.33 11.16
C VAL A 37 8.26 -7.53 11.50
N LEU A 38 6.97 -7.29 11.70
CA LEU A 38 6.00 -8.35 11.96
C LEU A 38 5.97 -9.31 10.76
N ALA A 39 6.19 -10.60 11.01
CA ALA A 39 6.07 -11.66 10.01
C ALA A 39 4.77 -12.45 10.27
N PRO A 40 3.63 -12.06 9.68
CA PRO A 40 2.38 -12.80 9.89
C PRO A 40 2.55 -14.24 9.41
N PHE A 41 2.22 -15.20 10.28
CA PHE A 41 2.40 -16.64 10.01
C PHE A 41 3.83 -17.06 9.65
N GLY A 42 4.84 -16.29 10.08
CA GLY A 42 6.24 -16.56 9.76
C GLY A 42 6.66 -16.17 8.35
N ALA A 43 5.77 -15.54 7.56
CA ALA A 43 6.12 -14.99 6.26
C ALA A 43 6.79 -13.62 6.45
N ALA A 44 8.09 -13.56 6.20
CA ALA A 44 8.84 -12.30 6.21
C ALA A 44 8.27 -11.35 5.15
N GLN A 45 8.12 -10.08 5.50
CA GLN A 45 7.66 -9.06 4.55
C GLN A 45 8.85 -8.61 3.69
N THR A 46 8.58 -8.19 2.46
CA THR A 46 9.59 -7.57 1.60
C THR A 46 9.36 -6.08 1.58
N LEU A 47 10.15 -5.33 2.36
CA LEU A 47 10.11 -3.88 2.40
C LEU A 47 11.22 -3.29 1.52
N LYS A 48 10.94 -2.16 0.90
CA LYS A 48 11.91 -1.38 0.13
C LYS A 48 12.10 -0.01 0.75
N LYS A 49 13.23 0.61 0.43
CA LYS A 49 13.47 2.01 0.77
C LYS A 49 12.32 2.88 0.25
N ASP A 50 11.90 3.84 1.05
CA ASP A 50 10.79 4.78 0.83
C ASP A 50 9.37 4.15 0.86
N ASP A 51 9.24 2.85 1.17
CA ASP A 51 7.92 2.26 1.43
C ASP A 51 7.30 2.89 2.69
N CYS A 52 6.01 3.26 2.60
CA CYS A 52 5.24 3.70 3.76
C CYS A 52 4.86 2.48 4.60
N VAL A 53 5.12 2.53 5.90
CA VAL A 53 4.85 1.44 6.85
C VAL A 53 4.16 1.94 8.10
N LEU A 54 3.34 1.06 8.70
CA LEU A 54 2.71 1.31 9.99
C LEU A 54 3.60 0.78 11.11
N VAL A 55 3.86 1.61 12.12
CA VAL A 55 4.69 1.27 13.27
C VAL A 55 3.91 1.48 14.55
N VAL A 56 3.93 0.47 15.41
CA VAL A 56 3.35 0.52 16.76
C VAL A 56 4.47 0.68 17.76
N HIS A 57 4.42 1.75 18.54
CA HIS A 57 5.35 2.04 19.62
C HIS A 57 4.72 1.64 20.95
N MET A 58 5.37 0.73 21.68
CA MET A 58 4.93 0.29 23.00
C MET A 58 5.49 1.23 24.06
N SER A 59 4.64 1.70 24.98
CA SER A 59 5.02 2.76 25.92
C SER A 59 6.17 2.34 26.84
N GLY A 60 7.33 2.98 26.72
CA GLY A 60 8.49 2.78 27.59
C GLY A 60 9.77 3.39 27.03
N ALA A 61 9.96 3.26 25.72
CA ALA A 61 11.05 3.90 24.99
C ALA A 61 10.61 4.11 23.54
N GLU A 62 10.90 5.27 22.94
CA GLU A 62 10.70 5.52 21.49
C GLU A 62 11.56 4.61 20.61
N VAL A 63 12.44 3.84 21.24
CA VAL A 63 13.33 2.84 20.67
C VAL A 63 12.61 1.47 20.52
N ASP A 64 11.50 1.25 21.23
CA ASP A 64 10.77 -0.02 21.26
C ASP A 64 9.49 0.05 20.40
N GLY A 65 9.67 -0.17 19.09
CA GLY A 65 8.59 -0.22 18.12
C GLY A 65 8.59 -1.52 17.30
N VAL A 66 7.44 -1.89 16.76
CA VAL A 66 7.29 -3.01 15.81
C VAL A 66 6.68 -2.48 14.52
N VAL A 67 7.29 -2.82 13.39
CA VAL A 67 6.75 -2.49 12.06
C VAL A 67 5.69 -3.53 11.72
N LEU A 68 4.42 -3.12 11.63
CA LEU A 68 3.33 -4.03 11.31
C LEU A 68 3.35 -4.46 9.83
N GLY A 69 3.81 -3.58 8.95
CA GLY A 69 3.93 -3.86 7.53
C GLY A 69 3.75 -2.64 6.65
N ARG A 70 3.84 -2.87 5.34
CA ARG A 70 3.65 -1.84 4.32
C ARG A 70 2.19 -1.37 4.29
N VAL A 71 2.00 -0.06 4.28
CA VAL A 71 0.73 0.59 4.02
C VAL A 71 0.83 1.24 2.66
N ASP A 72 0.06 0.74 1.70
CA ASP A 72 -0.08 1.38 0.41
C ASP A 72 -1.25 2.38 0.48
N PRO A 73 -1.00 3.71 0.60
CA PRO A 73 -2.08 4.70 0.54
C PRO A 73 -2.83 4.66 -0.82
N GLU A 74 -2.22 4.01 -1.80
CA GLU A 74 -2.68 3.85 -3.17
C GLU A 74 -3.41 2.52 -3.45
N SER A 75 -3.49 1.61 -2.47
CA SER A 75 -3.98 0.24 -2.70
C SER A 75 -5.45 0.15 -3.12
N VAL A 76 -6.25 1.16 -2.81
CA VAL A 76 -7.62 1.32 -3.31
C VAL A 76 -7.77 2.74 -3.83
N MET A 77 -7.62 2.94 -5.14
CA MET A 77 -7.97 4.23 -5.74
C MET A 77 -9.46 4.26 -6.04
N LEU A 78 -10.17 5.11 -5.30
CA LEU A 78 -11.55 5.49 -5.58
C LEU A 78 -11.53 6.82 -6.33
N GLY A 79 -11.62 6.77 -7.66
CA GLY A 79 -11.67 7.96 -8.51
C GLY A 79 -13.09 8.29 -8.88
N ALA A 80 -13.59 9.49 -8.55
CA ALA A 80 -14.87 9.98 -9.07
C ALA A 80 -14.62 11.04 -10.15
N THR A 81 -15.19 10.87 -11.35
CA THR A 81 -15.16 11.90 -12.40
C THR A 81 -16.56 12.08 -12.96
N GLY A 82 -17.12 13.28 -12.81
CA GLY A 82 -18.52 13.53 -13.18
C GLY A 82 -19.48 12.71 -12.33
N THR A 83 -20.24 11.81 -12.95
CA THR A 83 -21.17 10.86 -12.29
C THR A 83 -20.57 9.47 -12.10
N ASP A 84 -19.36 9.22 -12.58
CA ASP A 84 -18.73 7.90 -12.55
C ASP A 84 -17.88 7.71 -11.31
N LEU A 85 -18.04 6.55 -10.66
CA LEU A 85 -17.20 6.08 -9.57
C LEU A 85 -16.35 4.91 -10.08
N SER A 86 -15.04 5.08 -10.05
CA SER A 86 -14.06 4.09 -10.51
C SER A 86 -13.32 3.48 -9.33
N PHE A 87 -13.20 2.15 -9.35
CA PHE A 87 -12.42 1.35 -8.41
C PHE A 87 -11.20 0.81 -9.14
N ASN A 88 -10.01 1.28 -8.77
CA ASN A 88 -8.76 0.73 -9.29
C ASN A 88 -8.04 -0.01 -8.15
N ILE A 89 -8.03 -1.33 -8.24
CA ILE A 89 -7.32 -2.23 -7.33
C ILE A 89 -6.09 -2.71 -8.10
N ALA A 90 -4.90 -2.36 -7.60
CA ALA A 90 -3.65 -2.78 -8.19
C ALA A 90 -3.56 -4.32 -8.24
N GLY A 91 -3.43 -4.88 -9.45
CA GLY A 91 -3.21 -6.32 -9.66
C GLY A 91 -4.45 -7.20 -9.83
N GLY A 92 -5.66 -6.67 -9.68
CA GLY A 92 -6.92 -7.35 -10.02
C GLY A 92 -7.51 -6.76 -11.30
N GLY A 93 -7.96 -7.59 -12.25
CA GLY A 93 -8.63 -7.11 -13.47
C GLY A 93 -9.73 -6.12 -13.10
N SER A 94 -9.50 -4.84 -13.37
CA SER A 94 -10.38 -3.78 -12.91
C SER A 94 -11.75 -3.92 -13.57
N ILE A 95 -12.81 -3.58 -12.85
CA ILE A 95 -14.17 -3.48 -13.42
C ILE A 95 -14.13 -2.57 -14.66
N GLY A 96 -13.28 -1.53 -14.67
CA GLY A 96 -13.01 -0.69 -15.83
C GLY A 96 -12.45 -1.45 -17.05
N GLY A 97 -11.57 -2.44 -16.86
CA GLY A 97 -11.07 -3.29 -17.93
C GLY A 97 -12.14 -4.21 -18.53
N ILE A 98 -13.05 -4.72 -17.70
CA ILE A 98 -14.20 -5.52 -18.14
C ILE A 98 -15.19 -4.63 -18.92
N LEU A 99 -15.51 -3.45 -18.39
CA LEU A 99 -16.40 -2.48 -19.05
C LEU A 99 -15.85 -1.97 -20.38
N SER A 100 -14.54 -1.73 -20.47
CA SER A 100 -13.89 -1.35 -21.73
C SER A 100 -14.02 -2.44 -22.80
N LYS A 101 -13.89 -3.71 -22.39
CA LYS A 101 -14.09 -4.85 -23.30
C LYS A 101 -15.55 -4.97 -23.74
N ILE A 102 -16.51 -4.71 -22.85
CA ILE A 102 -17.95 -4.72 -23.17
C ILE A 102 -18.29 -3.59 -24.15
N SER A 103 -17.84 -2.36 -23.90
CA SER A 103 -18.05 -1.23 -24.81
C SER A 103 -17.43 -1.46 -26.19
N ALA A 104 -16.22 -2.01 -26.24
CA ALA A 104 -15.59 -2.41 -27.50
C ALA A 104 -16.36 -3.51 -28.23
N LEU A 105 -17.04 -4.40 -27.49
CA LEU A 105 -17.88 -5.44 -28.07
C LEU A 105 -19.17 -4.85 -28.65
N GLU A 106 -19.82 -3.92 -27.95
CA GLU A 106 -21.04 -3.23 -28.41
C GLU A 106 -20.80 -2.45 -29.72
N GLN A 107 -19.67 -1.75 -29.82
CA GLN A 107 -19.29 -1.05 -31.05
C GLN A 107 -19.09 -2.01 -32.23
N ARG A 108 -18.48 -3.18 -31.96
CA ARG A 108 -18.27 -4.21 -32.99
C ARG A 108 -19.58 -4.85 -33.42
N VAL A 109 -20.53 -5.08 -32.51
CA VAL A 109 -21.86 -5.61 -32.83
C VAL A 109 -22.62 -4.61 -33.70
N SER A 110 -22.64 -3.33 -33.34
CA SER A 110 -23.32 -2.29 -34.13
C SER A 110 -22.73 -2.14 -35.55
N ALA A 111 -21.41 -2.31 -35.71
CA ALA A 111 -20.76 -2.29 -37.02
C ALA A 111 -21.09 -3.51 -37.89
N VAL A 112 -21.41 -4.66 -37.28
CA VAL A 112 -21.85 -5.87 -37.98
C VAL A 112 -23.32 -5.74 -38.40
N GLU A 113 -24.18 -5.21 -37.54
CA GLU A 113 -25.60 -4.99 -37.88
C GLU A 113 -25.81 -4.02 -39.05
N LYS A 114 -24.91 -3.04 -39.24
CA LYS A 114 -24.97 -2.13 -40.41
C LYS A 114 -24.50 -2.76 -41.73
N LYS A 115 -23.88 -3.93 -41.69
CA LYS A 115 -23.37 -4.63 -42.88
C LYS A 115 -24.28 -5.77 -43.35
N VAL A 116 -25.35 -6.07 -42.60
CA VAL A 116 -26.41 -7.01 -42.95
C VAL A 116 -27.60 -6.21 -43.48
#